data_AF-A0A5Q4SJL1-F1
#
_entry.id   AF-A0A5Q4SJL1-F1
#
_cell.length_a   1.000
_cell.length_b   1.000
_cell.length_c   1.000
_cell.angle_alpha   90.00
_cell.angle_beta   90.00
_cell.angle_gamma   90.00
#
_symmetry.space_group_name_H-M   'P 1'
#
loop_
_entity.id
_entity.type
_entity.pdbx_description
1 polymer ?
#
loop_
_entity_poly.entity_id
_entity_poly.type
_entity_poly.pdbx_seq_one_letter_code
_entity_poly.pdbx_strand_id
1 'polypeptide(L)'
;MIEALPDDVAHVLDFALSFTGALSGIQLGMQIRHLRVQKRCACGCGATYFSLDVDSVAPAPTLTGTQVVGDMEVLGAHQETIGQVQVFTKDGYLAWLEVCSWNDDSFTLADAHRRLCPCLRRV
;
A
#
# COMPACT_ATOMS: atom_id res chain seq x y z
N MET A 1 18.56 -12.44 8.69
CA MET A 1 17.44 -12.68 7.74
C MET A 1 16.70 -11.38 7.56
N ILE A 2 16.51 -10.93 6.34
CA ILE A 2 15.54 -9.87 6.04
C ILE A 2 14.19 -10.58 6.07
N GLU A 3 13.34 -10.28 7.04
CA GLU A 3 11.96 -10.75 6.99
C GLU A 3 11.28 -10.05 5.81
N ALA A 4 10.74 -10.85 4.89
CA ALA A 4 9.98 -10.33 3.77
C ALA A 4 8.70 -9.66 4.28
N LEU A 5 8.20 -8.67 3.54
CA LEU A 5 6.88 -8.11 3.80
C LEU A 5 5.82 -9.22 3.76
N PRO A 6 4.79 -9.14 4.62
CA PRO A 6 3.60 -9.98 4.48
C PRO A 6 3.00 -9.86 3.06
N ASP A 7 2.53 -10.99 2.50
CA ASP A 7 2.05 -11.04 1.11
C ASP A 7 0.91 -10.05 0.83
N ASP A 8 0.00 -9.85 1.80
CA ASP A 8 -1.10 -8.89 1.69
C ASP A 8 -0.58 -7.45 1.50
N VAL A 9 0.44 -7.06 2.27
CA VAL A 9 1.10 -5.76 2.16
C VAL A 9 1.87 -5.66 0.85
N ALA A 10 2.71 -6.64 0.53
CA ALA A 10 3.58 -6.60 -0.64
C ALA A 10 2.77 -6.49 -1.93
N HIS A 11 1.72 -7.31 -2.08
CA HIS A 11 0.89 -7.31 -3.28
C HIS A 11 0.04 -6.05 -3.39
N VAL A 12 -0.63 -5.61 -2.32
CA VAL A 12 -1.44 -4.38 -2.38
C VAL A 12 -0.57 -3.16 -2.67
N LEU A 13 0.63 -3.10 -2.10
CA LEU A 13 1.58 -2.03 -2.34
C LEU A 13 2.10 -2.02 -3.78
N ASP A 14 2.51 -3.17 -4.31
CA ASP A 14 2.97 -3.32 -5.70
C ASP A 14 1.86 -2.94 -6.70
N PHE A 15 0.64 -3.41 -6.45
CA PHE A 15 -0.53 -3.07 -7.27
C PHE A 15 -0.82 -1.57 -7.23
N ALA A 16 -0.91 -0.96 -6.04
CA ALA A 16 -1.17 0.47 -5.90
C ALA A 16 -0.06 1.34 -6.53
N LEU A 17 1.21 0.92 -6.43
CA LEU A 17 2.33 1.63 -7.02
C LEU A 17 2.36 1.53 -8.55
N SER A 18 1.76 0.49 -9.13
CA SER A 18 1.66 0.31 -10.59
C SER A 18 0.80 1.39 -11.28
N PHE A 19 -0.06 2.10 -10.53
CA PHE A 19 -0.87 3.21 -11.05
C PHE A 19 -0.22 4.59 -10.87
N THR A 20 0.98 4.62 -10.29
CA THR A 20 1.70 5.87 -10.03
C THR A 20 2.52 6.28 -11.24
N GLY A 21 2.83 7.57 -11.38
CA GLY A 21 3.62 8.07 -12.50
C GLY A 21 4.93 7.29 -12.67
N ALA A 22 5.26 6.93 -13.92
CA ALA A 22 6.24 5.90 -14.25
C ALA A 22 7.61 6.02 -13.54
N LEU A 23 8.13 7.25 -13.35
CA LEU A 23 9.43 7.45 -12.69
C LEU A 23 9.37 7.25 -11.18
N SER A 24 8.36 7.82 -10.51
CA SER A 24 8.17 7.65 -9.07
C SER A 24 7.80 6.20 -8.73
N GLY A 25 6.98 5.54 -9.55
CA GLY A 25 6.60 4.14 -9.35
C GLY A 25 7.80 3.19 -9.37
N ILE A 26 8.73 3.34 -10.32
CA ILE A 26 9.96 2.51 -10.37
C ILE A 26 10.82 2.73 -9.12
N GLN A 27 11.02 3.98 -8.71
CA GLN A 27 11.85 4.30 -7.54
C GLN A 27 11.26 3.77 -6.24
N LEU A 28 9.96 3.95 -6.05
CA LEU A 28 9.24 3.44 -4.88
C LEU A 28 9.18 1.91 -4.88
N GLY A 29 9.02 1.28 -6.05
CA GLY A 29 9.07 -0.18 -6.20
C GLY A 29 10.39 -0.79 -5.72
N MET A 30 11.52 -0.11 -5.94
CA MET A 30 12.83 -0.56 -5.43
C MET A 30 12.92 -0.56 -3.90
N GLN A 31 12.11 0.24 -3.21
CA GLN A 31 12.10 0.31 -1.75
C GLN A 31 11.35 -0.87 -1.11
N ILE A 32 10.41 -1.51 -1.82
CA ILE A 32 9.55 -2.58 -1.28
C ILE A 32 10.37 -3.72 -0.65
N ARG A 33 11.46 -4.13 -1.31
CA ARG A 33 12.35 -5.21 -0.83
C ARG A 33 13.12 -4.88 0.45
N HIS A 34 13.15 -3.61 0.86
CA HIS A 34 13.82 -3.12 2.06
C HIS A 34 12.84 -2.69 3.16
N LEU A 35 11.52 -2.76 2.89
CA LEU A 35 10.51 -2.42 3.87
C LEU A 35 10.29 -3.56 4.87
N ARG A 36 9.87 -3.16 6.07
CA ARG A 36 9.26 -4.04 7.06
C ARG A 36 8.02 -3.38 7.63
N VAL A 37 7.06 -4.19 8.05
CA VAL A 37 5.93 -3.69 8.84
C VAL A 37 6.42 -3.33 10.23
N GLN A 38 6.37 -2.05 10.58
CA GLN A 38 6.69 -1.57 11.92
C GLN A 38 5.50 -1.79 12.87
N LYS A 39 4.29 -1.42 12.41
CA LYS A 39 3.05 -1.58 13.18
C LYS A 39 1.83 -1.55 12.27
N ARG A 40 0.75 -2.19 12.69
CA ARG A 40 -0.60 -2.03 12.12
C ARG A 40 -1.47 -1.26 13.13
N CYS A 41 -2.33 -0.34 12.69
CA CYS A 41 -3.22 0.35 13.62
C CYS A 41 -4.23 -0.65 14.19
N ALA A 42 -4.40 -0.63 15.51
CA ALA A 42 -5.48 -1.35 16.20
C ALA A 42 -6.78 -0.54 16.25
N CYS A 43 -6.76 0.71 15.81
CA CYS A 43 -7.86 1.67 15.90
C CYS A 43 -8.96 1.50 14.84
N GLY A 44 -8.78 0.59 13.87
CA GLY A 44 -9.73 0.35 12.79
C GLY A 44 -9.48 1.12 11.50
N CYS A 45 -8.56 2.09 11.45
CA CYS A 45 -8.25 2.84 10.22
C CYS A 45 -7.49 2.03 9.14
N GLY A 46 -7.18 0.75 9.39
CA GLY A 46 -6.49 -0.10 8.42
C GLY A 46 -5.03 0.27 8.11
N ALA A 47 -4.47 1.30 8.76
CA ALA A 47 -3.11 1.76 8.48
C ALA A 47 -2.03 0.74 8.86
N THR A 48 -1.10 0.50 7.94
CA THR A 48 0.10 -0.33 8.11
C THR A 48 1.32 0.55 7.90
N TYR A 49 2.04 0.82 8.99
CA TYR A 49 3.23 1.67 8.99
C TYR A 49 4.48 0.85 8.73
N PHE A 50 5.40 1.45 7.98
CA PHE A 50 6.63 0.79 7.58
C PHE A 50 7.84 1.36 8.29
N SER A 51 8.83 0.49 8.49
CA SER A 51 10.22 0.89 8.67
C SER A 51 10.99 0.56 7.40
N LEU A 52 11.87 1.45 6.99
CA LEU A 52 12.71 1.29 5.81
C LEU A 52 14.17 1.49 6.19
N ASP A 53 15.04 0.63 5.67
CA ASP A 53 16.49 0.83 5.74
C ASP A 53 16.92 1.89 4.72
N VAL A 54 16.93 3.16 5.15
CA VAL A 54 17.22 4.32 4.30
C VAL A 54 18.67 4.39 3.82
N ASP A 55 19.59 3.66 4.47
CA ASP A 55 20.99 3.59 4.01
C ASP A 55 21.13 2.63 2.81
N SER A 56 20.16 1.74 2.61
CA SER A 56 20.14 0.74 1.55
C SER A 56 19.37 1.15 0.29
N VAL A 57 18.62 2.26 0.33
CA VAL A 57 17.79 2.73 -0.79
C VAL A 57 17.75 4.23 -0.93
N ALA A 58 17.63 4.72 -2.17
CA ALA A 58 17.44 6.14 -2.43
C ALA A 58 15.97 6.58 -2.28
N PRO A 59 15.72 7.82 -1.86
CA PRO A 59 14.40 8.41 -1.90
C PRO A 59 13.98 8.72 -3.34
N ALA A 60 12.68 8.78 -3.58
CA ALA A 60 12.12 9.34 -4.81
C ALA A 60 12.33 10.88 -4.81
N PRO A 61 13.15 11.45 -5.71
CA PRO A 61 13.69 12.81 -5.56
C PRO A 61 12.67 13.95 -5.60
N THR A 62 11.54 13.74 -6.28
CA THR A 62 10.51 14.78 -6.47
C THR A 62 9.45 14.78 -5.38
N LEU A 63 9.44 13.75 -4.52
CA LEU A 63 8.44 13.60 -3.47
C LEU A 63 9.02 14.17 -2.17
N THR A 64 8.43 15.27 -1.69
CA THR A 64 8.88 15.98 -0.49
C THR A 64 7.73 16.11 0.51
N GLY A 65 8.05 16.10 1.81
CA GLY A 65 7.04 16.09 2.85
C GLY A 65 6.21 14.80 2.81
N THR A 66 4.96 14.87 3.27
CA THR A 66 4.02 13.74 3.23
C THR A 66 3.14 13.82 1.99
N GLN A 67 3.11 12.77 1.17
CA GLN A 67 2.33 12.72 -0.07
C GLN A 67 1.67 11.36 -0.29
N VAL A 68 0.44 11.37 -0.79
CA VAL A 68 -0.23 10.19 -1.34
C VAL A 68 0.33 9.95 -2.73
N VAL A 69 0.95 8.79 -2.93
CA VAL A 69 1.59 8.43 -4.20
C VAL A 69 0.79 7.40 -4.96
N GLY A 70 0.10 6.50 -4.26
CA GLY A 70 -0.83 5.54 -4.82
C GLY A 70 -2.21 5.79 -4.22
N ASP A 71 -3.21 5.87 -5.07
CA ASP A 71 -4.60 6.05 -4.67
C ASP A 71 -5.47 5.16 -5.57
N MET A 72 -6.24 4.28 -4.94
CA MET A 72 -7.04 3.30 -5.65
C MET A 72 -8.34 2.99 -4.91
N GLU A 73 -9.44 3.05 -5.63
CA GLU A 73 -10.73 2.55 -5.17
C GLU A 73 -10.76 1.01 -5.19
N VAL A 74 -11.35 0.43 -4.16
CA VAL A 74 -11.63 -1.00 -4.10
C VAL A 74 -13.11 -1.22 -4.35
N LEU A 75 -13.38 -2.02 -5.39
CA LEU A 75 -14.73 -2.29 -5.84
C LEU A 75 -15.33 -3.55 -5.20
N GLY A 76 -16.60 -3.41 -4.84
CA GLY A 76 -17.51 -4.43 -4.38
C GLY A 76 -17.95 -5.39 -5.50
N ALA A 77 -18.88 -6.28 -5.17
CA ALA A 77 -19.32 -7.31 -6.12
C ALA A 77 -20.20 -6.74 -7.25
N HIS A 78 -20.85 -5.60 -7.00
CA HIS A 78 -21.73 -4.89 -7.92
C HIS A 78 -21.04 -3.65 -8.52
N GLN A 79 -19.70 -3.61 -8.48
CA GLN A 79 -18.87 -2.48 -8.94
C GLN A 79 -19.08 -1.17 -8.17
N GLU A 80 -19.66 -1.25 -6.97
CA GLU A 80 -19.75 -0.15 -6.02
C GLU A 80 -18.40 0.07 -5.31
N THR A 81 -18.01 1.31 -5.04
CA THR A 81 -16.82 1.60 -4.23
C THR A 81 -17.10 1.27 -2.78
N ILE A 82 -16.41 0.27 -2.22
CA ILE A 82 -16.55 -0.15 -0.83
C ILE A 82 -15.45 0.39 0.08
N GLY A 83 -14.39 0.91 -0.53
CA GLY A 83 -13.26 1.49 0.18
C GLY A 83 -12.17 1.95 -0.76
N GLN A 84 -11.04 2.31 -0.17
CA GLN A 84 -9.90 2.89 -0.87
C GLN A 84 -8.60 2.39 -0.24
N VAL A 85 -7.58 2.25 -1.07
CA VAL A 85 -6.20 2.00 -0.65
C VAL A 85 -5.38 3.24 -0.98
N GLN A 86 -4.65 3.76 0.00
CA GLN A 86 -3.73 4.87 -0.18
C GLN A 86 -2.32 4.50 0.27
N VAL A 87 -1.35 4.82 -0.57
CA VAL A 87 0.09 4.65 -0.28
C VAL A 87 0.69 6.01 0.00
N PHE A 88 1.34 6.14 1.15
CA PHE A 88 1.93 7.39 1.58
C PHE A 88 3.46 7.31 1.55
N THR A 89 4.06 8.41 1.12
CA THR A 89 5.49 8.66 1.27
C THR A 89 5.74 9.76 2.28
N LYS A 90 6.94 9.72 2.86
CA LYS A 90 7.51 10.81 3.63
C LYS A 90 8.92 11.09 3.11
N ASP A 91 9.14 12.29 2.59
CA ASP A 91 10.43 12.74 2.06
C ASP A 91 11.02 11.77 1.02
N GLY A 92 10.16 11.23 0.16
CA GLY A 92 10.53 10.30 -0.92
C GLY A 92 10.69 8.84 -0.51
N TYR A 93 10.41 8.49 0.74
CA TYR A 93 10.41 7.12 1.23
C TYR A 93 9.00 6.61 1.48
N LEU A 94 8.74 5.34 1.16
CA LEU A 94 7.50 4.65 1.54
C LEU A 94 7.36 4.63 3.07
N ALA A 95 6.24 5.16 3.57
CA ALA A 95 6.06 5.42 5.00
C ALA A 95 4.91 4.59 5.59
N TRP A 96 3.74 4.55 4.93
CA TRP A 96 2.65 3.66 5.30
C TRP A 96 1.69 3.42 4.15
N LEU A 97 0.84 2.40 4.34
CA LEU A 97 -0.30 2.07 3.52
C LEU A 97 -1.55 2.18 4.38
N GLU A 98 -2.64 2.74 3.85
CA GLU A 98 -3.91 2.86 4.55
C GLU A 98 -5.05 2.28 3.73
N VAL A 99 -6.02 1.71 4.45
CA VAL A 99 -7.23 1.15 3.88
C VAL A 99 -8.41 1.85 4.52
N CYS A 100 -9.11 2.64 3.72
CA CYS A 100 -10.29 3.39 4.16
C CYS A 100 -11.54 2.61 3.79
N SER A 101 -12.42 2.34 4.76
CA SER A 101 -13.77 1.85 4.47
C SER A 101 -14.69 3.02 4.18
N TRP A 102 -15.52 2.93 3.16
CA TRP A 102 -16.55 3.95 2.87
C TRP A 102 -17.93 3.56 3.38
N ASN A 103 -18.09 2.29 3.81
CA ASN A 103 -19.27 1.81 4.52
C ASN A 103 -18.93 1.53 5.99
N ASP A 104 -19.97 1.42 6.83
CA ASP A 104 -19.85 1.04 8.24
C ASP A 104 -19.31 -0.40 8.44
N ASP A 105 -19.15 -1.17 7.36
CA ASP A 105 -18.51 -2.48 7.40
C ASP A 105 -16.99 -2.36 7.58
N SER A 106 -16.40 -3.29 8.33
CA SER A 106 -14.95 -3.35 8.51
C SER A 106 -14.26 -3.80 7.22
N PHE A 107 -13.72 -2.85 6.46
CA PHE A 107 -12.88 -3.12 5.29
C PHE A 107 -11.40 -3.16 5.70
N THR A 108 -10.73 -4.29 5.49
CA THR A 108 -9.34 -4.50 5.92
C THR A 108 -8.36 -4.63 4.76
N LEU A 109 -7.06 -4.54 5.04
CA LEU A 109 -6.01 -4.80 4.05
C LEU A 109 -6.08 -6.23 3.47
N ALA A 110 -6.51 -7.21 4.26
CA ALA A 110 -6.72 -8.57 3.76
C ALA A 110 -7.91 -8.64 2.79
N ASP A 111 -8.95 -7.83 2.98
CA ASP A 111 -10.07 -7.70 2.04
C ASP A 111 -9.61 -7.05 0.73
N ALA A 112 -8.86 -5.95 0.81
CA ALA A 112 -8.24 -5.31 -0.34
C ALA A 112 -7.40 -6.32 -1.14
N HIS A 113 -6.50 -7.05 -0.44
CA HIS A 113 -5.66 -8.08 -1.05
C HIS A 113 -6.47 -9.13 -1.82
N ARG A 114 -7.51 -9.70 -1.21
CA ARG A 114 -8.38 -10.71 -1.85
C ARG A 114 -9.08 -10.19 -3.10
N ARG A 115 -9.51 -8.92 -3.09
CA ARG A 115 -10.28 -8.31 -4.19
C ARG A 115 -9.40 -7.94 -5.38
N LEU A 116 -8.16 -7.52 -5.11
CA LEU A 116 -7.18 -7.14 -6.10
C LEU A 116 -6.46 -8.35 -6.71
N CYS A 117 -6.37 -9.47 -5.98
CA CYS A 117 -5.77 -10.69 -6.47
C CYS A 117 -6.66 -11.39 -7.52
N PRO A 118 -6.27 -11.46 -8.80
CA PRO A 118 -7.05 -12.13 -9.84
C PRO A 118 -7.17 -13.64 -9.60
N CYS A 119 -6.24 -14.23 -8.84
CA CYS A 119 -6.14 -15.67 -8.60
C CYS A 119 -7.31 -16.24 -7.79
N LEU A 120 -8.06 -15.39 -7.06
CA LEU A 120 -9.21 -15.78 -6.23
C LEU A 120 -10.57 -15.46 -6.89
N ARG A 121 -10.60 -14.91 -8.11
CA ARG A 121 -11.85 -14.56 -8.83
C ARG A 121 -12.44 -15.71 -9.68
N ARG A 122 -12.12 -16.98 -9.36
CA ARG A 122 -12.85 -18.11 -9.95
C ARG A 122 -14.09 -18.42 -9.11
N VAL A 123 -15.23 -17.90 -9.55
CA VAL A 123 -16.54 -18.52 -9.36
C VAL A 123 -17.17 -18.67 -10.74
#